data_AF-A0A8J3Z3T3-F1
#
_entry.id   AF-A0A8J3Z3T3-F1
#
_cell.length_a   1.000
_cell.length_b   1.000
_cell.length_c   1.000
_cell.angle_alpha   90.00
_cell.angle_beta   90.00
_cell.angle_gamma   90.00
#
_symmetry.space_group_name_H-M   'P 1'
#
loop_
_entity.id
_entity.type
_entity.pdbx_description
1 polymer ?
#
loop_
_entity_poly.entity_id
_entity_poly.type
_entity_poly.pdbx_seq_one_letter_code
_entity_poly.pdbx_strand_id
1 'polypeptide(L)'
;MNTGDHLDEAADTLARATVALRDHRPYDPDEQAAVAVGRTRLYEELRRQVGLLAGPGIDPDIPSASLASSLREATAAVRAAMPAQLPAAPPIGPVSRALVHAVDAIVTVNTGLAGHLGAGSTGPTTPEGVALRAGHGRADNLAAVARLACAAIDLDTRLIVDGWLQPAPDAGSWLPLLMAADTDIVRTEHGNLAIEALRVASRGNAAEAPSRRVNPITGDQPWRWQLITSSRLLTDALDAARSSLLTNGRDLTTTEAARMARSALICTHHIGHILGHTTAIPNQVAKRARNATTQWRIANGTASLLRSPAKQPVGGYTADNALRAVADWLSRTIGPPTRWRPVAKWPALSPDRSWQTLASEIAVRLPEIALLMSEQVRRAHEAGGLLRPEALYRQPGKVLHLAQWQRAPADDPVCRWLRNSLQRAFNAGTELADLTGVEPPVGIMDAVRTLRQQGEHATVREVIDGSFAAAPTPRRQPSSQPTAGTRWPECRDRHR
;
A
#
# COMPACT_ATOMS: atom_id res chain seq x y z
N MET A 1 -9.98 -5.21 -9.98
CA MET A 1 -10.10 -3.82 -9.55
C MET A 1 -9.06 -3.52 -8.51
N ASN A 2 -7.89 -3.17 -9.04
CA ASN A 2 -6.85 -2.43 -8.33
C ASN A 2 -7.13 -0.91 -8.50
N THR A 3 -6.27 -0.07 -7.95
CA THR A 3 -6.33 1.39 -8.14
C THR A 3 -6.16 1.84 -9.60
N GLY A 4 -5.39 1.11 -10.41
CA GLY A 4 -5.19 1.39 -11.83
C GLY A 4 -6.48 1.31 -12.64
N ASP A 5 -7.26 0.25 -12.43
CA ASP A 5 -8.57 0.05 -13.07
C ASP A 5 -9.50 1.24 -12.81
N HIS A 6 -9.49 1.81 -11.60
CA HIS A 6 -10.29 2.99 -11.25
C HIS A 6 -9.74 4.29 -11.84
N LEU A 7 -8.43 4.43 -12.02
CA LEU A 7 -7.85 5.60 -12.69
C LEU A 7 -8.19 5.61 -14.20
N ASP A 8 -8.20 4.45 -14.83
CA ASP A 8 -8.62 4.32 -16.23
C ASP A 8 -10.14 4.53 -16.36
N GLU A 9 -10.93 4.01 -15.42
CA GLU A 9 -12.37 4.30 -15.33
C GLU A 9 -12.64 5.81 -15.17
N ALA A 10 -11.85 6.51 -14.36
CA ALA A 10 -11.94 7.97 -14.20
C ALA A 10 -11.61 8.70 -15.51
N ALA A 11 -10.57 8.28 -16.24
CA ALA A 11 -10.25 8.86 -17.54
C ALA A 11 -11.36 8.63 -18.58
N ASP A 12 -11.88 7.41 -18.66
CA ASP A 12 -12.96 7.04 -19.58
C ASP A 12 -14.27 7.77 -19.27
N THR A 13 -14.60 7.94 -17.99
CA THR A 13 -15.78 8.69 -17.54
C THR A 13 -15.66 10.18 -17.86
N LEU A 14 -14.49 10.79 -17.70
CA LEU A 14 -14.24 12.17 -18.13
C LEU A 14 -14.36 12.33 -19.64
N ALA A 15 -13.82 11.38 -20.42
CA ALA A 15 -14.00 11.39 -21.87
C ALA A 15 -15.48 11.30 -22.27
N ARG A 16 -16.27 10.44 -21.60
CA ARG A 16 -17.72 10.35 -21.80
C ARG A 16 -18.45 11.65 -21.43
N ALA A 17 -18.06 12.31 -20.34
CA ALA A 17 -18.62 13.61 -19.96
C ALA A 17 -18.36 14.66 -21.06
N THR A 18 -17.13 14.72 -21.58
CA THR A 18 -16.75 15.64 -22.67
C THR A 18 -17.51 15.37 -23.97
N VAL A 19 -17.78 14.10 -24.30
CA VAL A 19 -18.64 13.76 -25.44
C VAL A 19 -20.08 14.16 -25.18
N ALA A 20 -20.63 13.85 -24.00
CA ALA A 20 -22.00 14.19 -23.63
C ALA A 20 -22.27 15.70 -23.65
N LEU A 21 -21.28 16.55 -23.32
CA LEU A 21 -21.39 18.01 -23.45
C LEU A 21 -21.71 18.49 -24.88
N ARG A 22 -21.30 17.73 -25.91
CA ARG A 22 -21.56 18.08 -27.31
C ARG A 22 -23.01 17.82 -27.71
N ASP A 23 -23.58 16.74 -27.18
CA ASP A 23 -24.87 16.22 -27.61
C ASP A 23 -26.02 16.63 -26.67
N HIS A 24 -25.68 17.14 -25.48
CA HIS A 24 -26.63 17.53 -24.45
C HIS A 24 -26.40 18.98 -24.02
N ARG A 25 -27.48 19.71 -23.78
CA ARG A 25 -27.46 21.05 -23.13
C ARG A 25 -28.21 20.93 -21.81
N PRO A 26 -27.82 21.70 -20.77
CA PRO A 26 -28.48 21.59 -19.49
C PRO A 26 -29.95 21.94 -19.65
N TYR A 27 -30.83 21.05 -19.17
CA TYR A 27 -32.27 21.24 -19.31
C TYR A 27 -32.83 22.20 -18.25
N ASP A 28 -32.23 22.22 -17.06
CA ASP A 28 -32.65 23.03 -15.91
C ASP A 28 -31.46 23.44 -15.00
N PRO A 29 -31.67 24.36 -14.05
CA PRO A 29 -30.64 24.77 -13.10
C PRO A 29 -30.16 23.67 -12.14
N ASP A 30 -30.94 22.64 -11.89
CA ASP A 30 -30.53 21.52 -11.03
C ASP A 30 -29.44 20.68 -11.70
N GLU A 31 -29.55 20.47 -13.02
CA GLU A 31 -28.51 19.83 -13.82
C GLU A 31 -27.22 20.68 -13.85
N GLN A 32 -27.32 21.99 -14.02
CA GLN A 32 -26.16 22.90 -13.94
C GLN A 32 -25.48 22.81 -12.56
N ALA A 33 -26.27 22.80 -11.49
CA ALA A 33 -25.77 22.68 -10.13
C ALA A 33 -25.08 21.32 -9.90
N ALA A 34 -25.63 20.23 -10.44
CA ALA A 34 -25.04 18.90 -10.36
C ALA A 34 -23.67 18.84 -11.06
N VAL A 35 -23.54 19.46 -12.24
CA VAL A 35 -22.27 19.58 -12.95
C VAL A 35 -21.27 20.44 -12.17
N ALA A 36 -21.70 21.58 -11.63
CA ALA A 36 -20.86 22.45 -10.80
C ALA A 36 -20.31 21.71 -9.56
N VAL A 37 -21.16 20.97 -8.84
CA VAL A 37 -20.74 20.15 -7.68
C VAL A 37 -19.77 19.04 -8.12
N GLY A 38 -20.08 18.31 -9.19
CA GLY A 38 -19.23 17.23 -9.70
C GLY A 38 -17.84 17.73 -10.09
N ARG A 39 -17.77 18.84 -10.83
CA ARG A 39 -16.53 19.50 -11.23
C ARG A 39 -15.70 19.93 -10.01
N THR A 40 -16.31 20.60 -9.03
CA THR A 40 -15.57 21.03 -7.84
C THR A 40 -15.01 19.83 -7.07
N ARG A 41 -15.80 18.76 -6.88
CA ARG A 41 -15.33 17.53 -6.21
C ARG A 41 -14.17 16.86 -6.95
N LEU A 42 -14.22 16.84 -8.29
CA LEU A 42 -13.14 16.30 -9.11
C LEU A 42 -11.80 16.98 -8.82
N TYR A 43 -11.77 18.31 -8.86
CA TYR A 43 -10.54 19.07 -8.56
C TYR A 43 -10.08 18.92 -7.11
N GLU A 44 -11.02 18.83 -6.16
CA GLU A 44 -10.69 18.58 -4.75
C GLU A 44 -10.05 17.20 -4.53
N GLU A 45 -10.56 16.16 -5.19
CA GLU A 45 -10.04 14.80 -5.07
C GLU A 45 -8.72 14.60 -5.84
N LEU A 46 -8.54 15.26 -6.99
CA LEU A 46 -7.23 15.34 -7.66
C LEU A 46 -6.20 16.04 -6.75
N ARG A 47 -6.56 17.16 -6.13
CA ARG A 47 -5.69 17.88 -5.17
C ARG A 47 -5.35 17.00 -3.97
N ARG A 48 -6.33 16.25 -3.45
CA ARG A 48 -6.11 15.29 -2.36
C ARG A 48 -5.13 14.20 -2.77
N GLN A 49 -5.24 13.66 -3.97
CA GLN A 49 -4.33 12.65 -4.49
C GLN A 49 -2.89 13.18 -4.61
N VAL A 50 -2.71 14.41 -5.12
CA VAL A 50 -1.39 15.09 -5.11
C VAL A 50 -0.85 15.20 -3.69
N GLY A 51 -1.69 15.57 -2.71
CA GLY A 51 -1.30 15.64 -1.30
C GLY A 51 -0.84 14.30 -0.72
N LEU A 52 -1.53 13.20 -1.04
CA LEU A 52 -1.15 11.85 -0.62
C LEU A 52 0.20 11.43 -1.21
N LEU A 53 0.43 11.74 -2.49
CA LEU A 53 1.67 11.41 -3.21
C LEU A 53 2.84 12.34 -2.87
N ALA A 54 2.54 13.56 -2.40
CA ALA A 54 3.55 14.53 -2.00
C ALA A 54 4.12 14.25 -0.60
N GLY A 55 3.29 13.79 0.35
CA GLY A 55 3.68 13.27 1.67
C GLY A 55 4.32 14.27 2.66
N PRO A 56 4.10 14.14 3.99
CA PRO A 56 4.85 14.90 4.99
C PRO A 56 6.27 14.36 5.15
N GLY A 57 7.28 15.24 5.08
CA GLY A 57 8.70 14.89 5.26
C GLY A 57 9.44 14.55 3.97
N ILE A 58 8.76 14.50 2.83
CA ILE A 58 9.38 14.51 1.51
C ILE A 58 9.44 15.98 1.10
N ASP A 59 10.62 16.48 0.74
CA ASP A 59 10.73 17.86 0.26
C ASP A 59 9.75 18.03 -0.91
N PRO A 60 8.80 18.97 -0.85
CA PRO A 60 7.87 19.17 -1.92
C PRO A 60 8.68 19.58 -3.15
N ASP A 61 8.77 18.69 -4.13
CA ASP A 61 9.30 19.08 -5.43
C ASP A 61 8.45 20.25 -5.92
N ILE A 62 9.09 21.37 -6.27
CA ILE A 62 8.46 22.63 -6.69
C ILE A 62 7.23 22.41 -7.61
N PRO A 63 7.25 21.46 -8.57
CA PRO A 63 6.12 21.24 -9.47
C PRO A 63 4.93 20.53 -8.85
N SER A 64 5.14 19.68 -7.85
CA SER A 64 4.04 19.04 -7.10
C SER A 64 3.31 20.05 -6.21
N ALA A 65 4.06 20.97 -5.57
CA ALA A 65 3.49 22.07 -4.80
C ALA A 65 2.74 23.06 -5.70
N SER A 66 3.30 23.39 -6.87
CA SER A 66 2.66 24.26 -7.87
C SER A 66 1.34 23.66 -8.36
N LEU A 67 1.36 22.39 -8.78
CA LEU A 67 0.14 21.68 -9.21
C LEU A 67 -0.91 21.64 -8.10
N ALA A 68 -0.53 21.33 -6.85
CA ALA A 68 -1.45 21.34 -5.73
C ALA A 68 -2.05 22.72 -5.43
N SER A 69 -1.27 23.80 -5.62
CA SER A 69 -1.77 25.18 -5.49
C SER A 69 -2.75 25.51 -6.60
N SER A 70 -2.41 25.23 -7.86
CA SER A 70 -3.29 25.49 -9.00
C SER A 70 -4.59 24.70 -8.92
N LEU A 71 -4.57 23.43 -8.46
CA LEU A 71 -5.79 22.66 -8.20
C LEU A 71 -6.64 23.26 -7.06
N ARG A 72 -6.01 23.89 -6.07
CA ARG A 72 -6.73 24.61 -4.99
C ARG A 72 -7.39 25.87 -5.54
N GLU A 73 -6.68 26.62 -6.38
CA GLU A 73 -7.18 27.85 -7.01
C GLU A 73 -8.36 27.57 -7.94
N ALA A 74 -8.38 26.43 -8.64
CA ALA A 74 -9.47 25.99 -9.50
C ALA A 74 -10.82 25.74 -8.78
N THR A 75 -10.85 25.79 -7.44
CA THR A 75 -12.06 25.61 -6.62
C THR A 75 -12.26 26.74 -5.60
N ALA A 76 -11.51 27.83 -5.72
CA ALA A 76 -11.40 28.84 -4.68
C ALA A 76 -12.67 29.68 -4.52
N ALA A 77 -13.32 30.08 -5.62
CA ALA A 77 -14.54 30.87 -5.56
C ALA A 77 -15.70 30.04 -5.00
N VAL A 78 -15.85 28.77 -5.43
CA VAL A 78 -16.88 27.88 -4.90
C VAL A 78 -16.67 27.65 -3.41
N ARG A 79 -15.43 27.45 -2.95
CA ARG A 79 -15.13 27.32 -1.51
C ARG A 79 -15.41 28.59 -0.71
N ALA A 80 -15.23 29.76 -1.30
CA ALA A 80 -15.56 31.03 -0.66
C ALA A 80 -17.09 31.23 -0.56
N ALA A 81 -17.84 30.83 -1.59
CA ALA A 81 -19.30 30.93 -1.62
C ALA A 81 -19.98 29.84 -0.75
N MET A 82 -19.38 28.65 -0.66
CA MET A 82 -19.90 27.48 0.04
C MET A 82 -18.91 26.94 1.09
N PRO A 83 -18.62 27.70 2.17
CA PRO A 83 -17.55 27.37 3.10
C PRO A 83 -17.83 26.16 4.00
N ALA A 84 -19.09 25.84 4.25
CA ALA A 84 -19.49 24.74 5.14
C ALA A 84 -19.40 23.38 4.45
N GLN A 85 -20.04 23.24 3.29
CA GLN A 85 -19.96 22.07 2.41
C GLN A 85 -20.58 22.39 1.04
N LEU A 86 -20.21 21.61 0.03
CA LEU A 86 -20.94 21.61 -1.23
C LEU A 86 -22.39 21.11 -1.00
N PRO A 87 -23.38 21.76 -1.61
CA PRO A 87 -24.77 21.33 -1.50
C PRO A 87 -24.97 19.95 -2.15
N ALA A 88 -25.97 19.21 -1.66
CA ALA A 88 -26.34 17.92 -2.23
C ALA A 88 -27.15 18.15 -3.52
N ALA A 89 -26.46 18.13 -4.66
CA ALA A 89 -27.10 18.12 -5.98
C ALA A 89 -27.20 16.66 -6.48
N PRO A 90 -28.40 16.16 -6.82
CA PRO A 90 -28.55 14.84 -7.41
C PRO A 90 -27.90 14.80 -8.81
N PRO A 91 -27.29 13.67 -9.23
CA PRO A 91 -26.65 13.56 -10.55
C PRO A 91 -27.71 13.44 -11.67
N ILE A 92 -28.25 14.58 -12.09
CA ILE A 92 -29.23 14.74 -13.16
C ILE A 92 -28.51 14.90 -14.51
N GLY A 93 -28.97 14.16 -15.52
CA GLY A 93 -28.42 14.23 -16.87
C GLY A 93 -27.13 13.42 -17.09
N PRO A 94 -26.71 13.24 -18.37
CA PRO A 94 -25.59 12.37 -18.72
C PRO A 94 -24.24 12.93 -18.26
N VAL A 95 -24.06 14.25 -18.28
CA VAL A 95 -22.79 14.91 -17.93
C VAL A 95 -22.50 14.80 -16.43
N SER A 96 -23.47 15.15 -15.57
CA SER A 96 -23.26 15.10 -14.12
C SER A 96 -23.08 13.66 -13.61
N ARG A 97 -23.79 12.67 -14.18
CA ARG A 97 -23.59 11.25 -13.86
C ARG A 97 -22.19 10.78 -14.21
N ALA A 98 -21.70 11.14 -15.39
CA ALA A 98 -20.34 10.80 -15.79
C ALA A 98 -19.29 11.44 -14.86
N LEU A 99 -19.49 12.70 -14.46
CA LEU A 99 -18.63 13.38 -13.48
C LEU A 99 -18.66 12.71 -12.11
N VAL A 100 -19.84 12.35 -11.60
CA VAL A 100 -19.95 11.64 -10.31
C VAL A 100 -19.24 10.30 -10.36
N HIS A 101 -19.38 9.54 -11.45
CA HIS A 101 -18.65 8.28 -11.61
C HIS A 101 -17.12 8.49 -11.66
N ALA A 102 -16.64 9.54 -12.34
CA ALA A 102 -15.22 9.90 -12.34
C ALA A 102 -14.71 10.22 -10.93
N VAL A 103 -15.49 11.01 -10.18
CA VAL A 103 -15.19 11.37 -8.79
C VAL A 103 -15.16 10.12 -7.89
N ASP A 104 -16.16 9.24 -7.98
CA ASP A 104 -16.24 8.02 -7.17
C ASP A 104 -15.05 7.08 -7.42
N ALA A 105 -14.61 6.97 -8.67
CA ALA A 105 -13.42 6.21 -9.04
C ALA A 105 -12.14 6.81 -8.40
N ILE A 106 -11.95 8.14 -8.46
CA ILE A 106 -10.81 8.82 -7.83
C ILE A 106 -10.87 8.72 -6.31
N VAL A 107 -12.06 8.86 -5.70
CA VAL A 107 -12.26 8.67 -4.25
C VAL A 107 -11.85 7.27 -3.81
N THR A 108 -12.18 6.26 -4.61
CA THR A 108 -11.78 4.87 -4.35
C THR A 108 -10.26 4.72 -4.39
N VAL A 109 -9.59 5.33 -5.38
CA VAL A 109 -8.12 5.37 -5.47
C VAL A 109 -7.51 6.07 -4.27
N ASN A 110 -8.01 7.26 -3.91
CA ASN A 110 -7.53 8.05 -2.77
C ASN A 110 -7.71 7.30 -1.45
N THR A 111 -8.82 6.56 -1.30
CA THR A 111 -9.08 5.74 -0.11
C THR A 111 -8.10 4.57 -0.04
N GLY A 112 -7.83 3.90 -1.17
CA GLY A 112 -6.79 2.87 -1.27
C GLY A 112 -5.42 3.43 -0.88
N LEU A 113 -4.97 4.51 -1.53
CA LEU A 113 -3.69 5.14 -1.25
C LEU A 113 -3.55 5.59 0.20
N ALA A 114 -4.57 6.26 0.76
CA ALA A 114 -4.58 6.68 2.16
C ALA A 114 -4.51 5.47 3.10
N GLY A 115 -5.19 4.37 2.75
CA GLY A 115 -5.04 3.11 3.46
C GLY A 115 -3.59 2.67 3.54
N HIS A 116 -2.91 2.57 2.39
CA HIS A 116 -1.53 2.08 2.30
C HIS A 116 -0.53 2.99 3.00
N LEU A 117 -0.67 4.30 2.83
CA LEU A 117 0.18 5.32 3.43
C LEU A 117 -0.09 5.52 4.93
N GLY A 118 -1.24 5.07 5.42
CA GLY A 118 -1.70 5.23 6.80
C GLY A 118 -1.99 6.68 7.19
N ALA A 119 -2.55 6.88 8.39
CA ALA A 119 -2.75 8.21 8.95
C ALA A 119 -1.40 8.83 9.33
N GLY A 120 -1.26 10.15 9.20
CA GLY A 120 0.04 10.84 9.30
C GLY A 120 0.90 10.48 10.52
N SER A 121 0.31 10.14 11.67
CA SER A 121 1.01 9.75 12.89
C SER A 121 1.33 8.25 13.01
N THR A 122 0.64 7.37 12.26
CA THR A 122 0.76 5.91 12.40
C THR A 122 1.73 5.28 11.40
N GLY A 123 2.15 6.05 10.38
CA GLY A 123 3.04 5.54 9.35
C GLY A 123 2.36 4.66 8.30
N PRO A 124 3.09 4.19 7.27
CA PRO A 124 2.56 3.28 6.26
C PRO A 124 2.13 1.94 6.85
N THR A 125 1.05 1.39 6.34
CA THR A 125 0.44 0.14 6.82
C THR A 125 0.79 -1.07 5.95
N THR A 126 1.49 -0.84 4.85
CA THR A 126 1.82 -1.86 3.84
C THR A 126 3.20 -1.59 3.22
N PRO A 127 3.89 -2.63 2.70
CA PRO A 127 5.14 -2.44 1.97
C PRO A 127 5.02 -1.46 0.79
N GLU A 128 3.90 -1.47 0.09
CA GLU A 128 3.60 -0.53 -1.00
C GLU A 128 3.57 0.91 -0.47
N GLY A 129 2.92 1.15 0.67
CA GLY A 129 2.87 2.46 1.31
C GLY A 129 4.26 2.94 1.76
N VAL A 130 5.12 2.02 2.21
CA VAL A 130 6.51 2.33 2.55
C VAL A 130 7.29 2.78 1.31
N ALA A 131 7.15 2.07 0.19
CA ALA A 131 7.79 2.43 -1.08
C ALA A 131 7.30 3.77 -1.62
N LEU A 132 5.97 3.99 -1.63
CA LEU A 132 5.36 5.24 -2.07
C LEU A 132 5.84 6.42 -1.22
N ARG A 133 5.93 6.24 0.10
CA ARG A 133 6.46 7.26 1.01
C ARG A 133 7.95 7.54 0.79
N ALA A 134 8.73 6.53 0.42
CA ALA A 134 10.14 6.70 0.04
C ALA A 134 10.31 7.37 -1.35
N GLY A 135 9.21 7.72 -2.04
CA GLY A 135 9.25 8.38 -3.35
C GLY A 135 9.34 7.43 -4.55
N HIS A 136 9.14 6.12 -4.34
CA HIS A 136 9.17 5.15 -5.45
C HIS A 136 8.08 5.48 -6.49
N GLY A 137 8.49 5.70 -7.74
CA GLY A 137 7.59 6.07 -8.83
C GLY A 137 6.85 7.39 -8.65
N ARG A 138 7.33 8.30 -7.77
CA ARG A 138 6.68 9.60 -7.50
C ARG A 138 6.36 10.37 -8.78
N ALA A 139 7.32 10.46 -9.70
CA ALA A 139 7.16 11.17 -10.97
C ALA A 139 6.03 10.56 -11.83
N ASP A 140 5.99 9.23 -11.98
CA ASP A 140 4.96 8.56 -12.77
C ASP A 140 3.57 8.65 -12.12
N ASN A 141 3.50 8.55 -10.79
CA ASN A 141 2.28 8.72 -10.02
C ASN A 141 1.72 10.15 -10.16
N LEU A 142 2.57 11.17 -10.01
CA LEU A 142 2.17 12.57 -10.20
C LEU A 142 1.79 12.85 -11.66
N ALA A 143 2.51 12.27 -12.63
CA ALA A 143 2.18 12.40 -14.05
C ALA A 143 0.81 11.79 -14.38
N ALA A 144 0.43 10.68 -13.74
CA ALA A 144 -0.90 10.09 -13.91
C ALA A 144 -2.03 11.01 -13.41
N VAL A 145 -1.86 11.61 -12.23
CA VAL A 145 -2.82 12.59 -11.69
C VAL A 145 -2.87 13.85 -12.56
N ALA A 146 -1.72 14.31 -13.05
CA ALA A 146 -1.64 15.47 -13.93
C ALA A 146 -2.35 15.23 -15.29
N ARG A 147 -2.30 14.01 -15.84
CA ARG A 147 -3.08 13.65 -17.04
C ARG A 147 -4.59 13.70 -16.80
N LEU A 148 -5.07 13.26 -15.63
CA LEU A 148 -6.47 13.42 -15.25
C LEU A 148 -6.85 14.90 -15.07
N ALA A 149 -5.94 15.71 -14.53
CA ALA A 149 -6.14 17.16 -14.44
C ALA A 149 -6.22 17.81 -15.84
N CYS A 150 -5.38 17.41 -16.80
CA CYS A 150 -5.51 17.85 -18.20
C CYS A 150 -6.89 17.48 -18.79
N ALA A 151 -7.35 16.24 -18.60
CA ALA A 151 -8.67 15.82 -19.07
C ALA A 151 -9.82 16.62 -18.42
N ALA A 152 -9.69 16.99 -17.15
CA ALA A 152 -10.64 17.86 -16.46
C ALA A 152 -10.62 19.30 -17.01
N ILE A 153 -9.46 19.83 -17.39
CA ILE A 153 -9.33 21.16 -18.01
C ILE A 153 -9.95 21.18 -19.41
N ASP A 154 -9.78 20.11 -20.19
CA ASP A 154 -10.43 19.97 -21.49
C ASP A 154 -11.96 19.97 -21.35
N LEU A 155 -12.48 19.35 -20.27
CA LEU A 155 -13.90 19.41 -19.91
C LEU A 155 -14.33 20.85 -19.55
N ASP A 156 -13.57 21.54 -18.69
CA ASP A 156 -13.84 22.94 -18.31
C ASP A 156 -13.88 23.88 -19.53
N THR A 157 -12.95 23.71 -20.47
CA THR A 157 -12.91 24.48 -21.73
C THR A 157 -14.22 24.34 -22.51
N ARG A 158 -14.80 23.13 -22.54
CA ARG A 158 -16.11 22.89 -23.17
C ARG A 158 -17.25 23.53 -22.38
N LEU A 159 -17.24 23.41 -21.06
CA LEU A 159 -18.24 24.04 -20.20
C LEU A 159 -18.29 25.57 -20.41
N ILE A 160 -17.14 26.23 -20.62
CA ILE A 160 -17.05 27.67 -20.95
C ILE A 160 -17.65 27.98 -22.31
N VAL A 161 -17.13 27.33 -23.36
CA VAL A 161 -17.51 27.61 -24.74
C VAL A 161 -19.01 27.44 -24.94
N ASP A 162 -19.58 26.46 -24.23
CA ASP A 162 -21.00 26.14 -24.29
C ASP A 162 -21.83 26.85 -23.20
N GLY A 163 -21.24 27.75 -22.40
CA GLY A 163 -21.96 28.54 -21.40
C GLY A 163 -22.73 27.71 -20.37
N TRP A 164 -22.26 26.49 -20.09
CA TRP A 164 -23.02 25.49 -19.33
C TRP A 164 -23.33 25.91 -17.90
N LEU A 165 -22.41 26.63 -17.25
CA LEU A 165 -22.56 27.09 -15.87
C LEU A 165 -23.02 28.55 -15.77
N GLN A 166 -23.36 29.19 -16.90
CA GLN A 166 -23.95 30.52 -16.85
C GLN A 166 -25.33 30.42 -16.18
N PRO A 167 -25.54 31.13 -15.07
CA PRO A 167 -26.77 30.98 -14.31
C PRO A 167 -27.95 31.53 -15.09
N ALA A 168 -28.99 30.70 -15.25
CA ALA A 168 -30.26 31.16 -15.76
C ALA A 168 -30.98 32.07 -14.72
N PRO A 169 -31.86 32.99 -15.15
CA PRO A 169 -32.58 33.90 -14.24
C PRO A 169 -33.41 33.19 -13.16
N ASP A 170 -33.78 31.93 -13.40
CA ASP A 170 -34.56 31.06 -12.54
C ASP A 170 -33.72 30.09 -11.68
N ALA A 171 -32.38 30.26 -11.66
CA ALA A 171 -31.47 29.39 -10.89
C ALA A 171 -31.72 29.36 -9.37
N GLY A 172 -32.51 30.30 -8.84
CA GLY A 172 -33.00 30.26 -7.46
C GLY A 172 -31.88 30.12 -6.42
N SER A 173 -31.99 29.10 -5.57
CA SER A 173 -31.01 28.80 -4.52
C SER A 173 -29.64 28.36 -5.05
N TRP A 174 -29.52 27.99 -6.33
CA TRP A 174 -28.27 27.56 -6.95
C TRP A 174 -27.41 28.71 -7.46
N LEU A 175 -27.98 29.91 -7.60
CA LEU A 175 -27.30 31.07 -8.16
C LEU A 175 -25.90 31.34 -7.55
N PRO A 176 -25.70 31.30 -6.21
CA PRO A 176 -24.36 31.53 -5.64
C PRO A 176 -23.34 30.45 -6.02
N LEU A 177 -23.78 29.20 -6.16
CA LEU A 177 -22.92 28.08 -6.59
C LEU A 177 -22.51 28.27 -8.07
N LEU A 178 -23.49 28.53 -8.94
CA LEU A 178 -23.26 28.65 -10.38
C LEU A 178 -22.36 29.83 -10.71
N MET A 179 -22.60 31.01 -10.12
CA MET A 179 -21.72 32.18 -10.29
C MET A 179 -20.28 31.91 -9.83
N ALA A 180 -20.12 31.21 -8.71
CA ALA A 180 -18.80 30.87 -8.19
C ALA A 180 -18.10 29.81 -9.05
N ALA A 181 -18.83 28.81 -9.54
CA ALA A 181 -18.29 27.77 -10.41
C ALA A 181 -17.89 28.33 -11.78
N ASP A 182 -18.69 29.22 -12.36
CA ASP A 182 -18.36 29.96 -13.58
C ASP A 182 -17.07 30.78 -13.41
N THR A 183 -16.94 31.50 -12.28
CA THR A 183 -15.71 32.23 -11.93
C THR A 183 -14.48 31.31 -11.85
N ASP A 184 -14.62 30.16 -11.20
CA ASP A 184 -13.54 29.18 -11.05
C ASP A 184 -13.14 28.54 -12.39
N ILE A 185 -14.11 28.29 -13.27
CA ILE A 185 -13.89 27.76 -14.61
C ILE A 185 -13.11 28.76 -15.46
N VAL A 186 -13.52 30.05 -15.50
CA VAL A 186 -12.81 31.11 -16.24
C VAL A 186 -11.37 31.25 -15.74
N ARG A 187 -11.17 31.14 -14.41
CA ARG A 187 -9.83 31.13 -13.82
C ARG A 187 -9.00 29.91 -14.21
N THR A 188 -9.63 28.77 -14.45
CA THR A 188 -8.95 27.55 -14.85
C THR A 188 -8.43 27.65 -16.28
N GLU A 189 -9.21 28.26 -17.18
CA GLU A 189 -8.81 28.56 -18.56
C GLU A 189 -7.63 29.55 -18.65
N HIS A 190 -7.69 30.62 -17.85
CA HIS A 190 -6.66 31.69 -17.86
C HIS A 190 -5.53 31.47 -16.84
N GLY A 191 -5.61 30.39 -16.07
CA GLY A 191 -4.71 30.11 -14.95
C GLY A 191 -3.51 29.25 -15.32
N ASN A 192 -2.61 29.08 -14.36
CA ASN A 192 -1.41 28.26 -14.55
C ASN A 192 -1.69 26.75 -14.52
N LEU A 193 -2.93 26.32 -14.20
CA LEU A 193 -3.22 24.90 -13.99
C LEU A 193 -2.90 24.04 -15.23
N ALA A 194 -3.23 24.51 -16.43
CA ALA A 194 -2.93 23.78 -17.67
C ALA A 194 -1.41 23.62 -17.90
N ILE A 195 -0.66 24.70 -17.70
CA ILE A 195 0.81 24.72 -17.82
C ILE A 195 1.42 23.76 -16.80
N GLU A 196 0.95 23.81 -15.56
CA GLU A 196 1.45 22.99 -14.46
C GLU A 196 1.12 21.51 -14.63
N ALA A 197 -0.12 21.19 -15.02
CA ALA A 197 -0.54 19.83 -15.31
C ALA A 197 0.28 19.25 -16.48
N LEU A 198 0.45 19.98 -17.57
CA LEU A 198 1.25 19.52 -18.71
C LEU A 198 2.73 19.33 -18.34
N ARG A 199 3.30 20.25 -17.56
CA ARG A 199 4.68 20.19 -17.06
C ARG A 199 4.93 18.99 -16.15
N VAL A 200 3.95 18.60 -15.33
CA VAL A 200 4.06 17.42 -14.47
C VAL A 200 3.79 16.13 -15.27
N ALA A 201 2.79 16.13 -16.15
CA ALA A 201 2.44 14.98 -17.00
C ALA A 201 3.61 14.53 -17.90
N SER A 202 4.37 15.48 -18.44
CA SER A 202 5.53 15.25 -19.31
C SER A 202 6.78 14.69 -18.61
N ARG A 203 6.80 14.66 -17.27
CA ARG A 203 7.93 14.12 -16.50
C ARG A 203 7.85 12.63 -16.21
N GLY A 204 6.67 12.03 -16.42
CA GLY A 204 6.51 10.59 -16.28
C GLY A 204 7.13 9.87 -17.48
N ASN A 205 7.81 8.74 -17.25
CA ASN A 205 8.51 7.98 -18.28
C ASN A 205 7.58 7.09 -19.14
N ALA A 206 6.27 7.36 -19.12
CA ALA A 206 5.21 6.49 -19.65
C ALA A 206 5.20 5.05 -19.07
N ALA A 207 5.99 4.76 -18.03
CA ALA A 207 5.86 3.54 -17.24
C ALA A 207 4.53 3.57 -16.47
N GLU A 208 3.90 2.40 -16.31
CA GLU A 208 2.67 2.31 -15.53
C GLU A 208 2.96 2.74 -14.08
N ALA A 209 2.35 3.86 -13.66
CA ALA A 209 2.58 4.46 -12.36
C ALA A 209 2.42 3.43 -11.23
N PRO A 210 3.41 3.21 -10.34
CA PRO A 210 3.37 2.11 -9.37
C PRO A 210 2.12 2.12 -8.46
N SER A 211 1.57 3.30 -8.18
CA SER A 211 0.30 3.44 -7.44
C SER A 211 -0.87 2.73 -8.11
N ARG A 212 -0.85 2.50 -9.44
CA ARG A 212 -1.88 1.77 -10.20
C ARG A 212 -1.93 0.28 -9.87
N ARG A 213 -0.85 -0.27 -9.31
CA ARG A 213 -0.76 -1.70 -8.94
C ARG A 213 -1.12 -1.98 -7.49
N VAL A 214 -1.50 -0.94 -6.74
CA VAL A 214 -1.87 -1.06 -5.33
C VAL A 214 -3.28 -1.66 -5.24
N ASN A 215 -3.41 -2.77 -4.51
CA ASN A 215 -4.70 -3.38 -4.23
C ASN A 215 -5.40 -2.66 -3.07
N PRO A 216 -6.74 -2.72 -2.93
CA PRO A 216 -7.40 -2.25 -1.72
C PRO A 216 -6.86 -3.00 -0.49
N ILE A 217 -6.68 -2.30 0.64
CA ILE A 217 -6.23 -2.96 1.88
C ILE A 217 -7.23 -4.05 2.27
N THR A 218 -6.74 -5.27 2.32
CA THR A 218 -7.44 -6.39 2.92
C THR A 218 -7.22 -6.31 4.43
N GLY A 219 -8.26 -5.87 5.16
CA GLY A 219 -8.19 -5.64 6.60
C GLY A 219 -7.66 -6.84 7.41
N ASP A 220 -7.15 -6.55 8.60
CA ASP A 220 -6.53 -7.49 9.54
C ASP A 220 -7.56 -8.41 10.23
N GLN A 221 -8.21 -9.26 9.44
CA GLN A 221 -9.25 -10.18 9.89
C GLN A 221 -8.79 -11.63 9.69
N PRO A 222 -8.26 -12.29 10.73
CA PRO A 222 -7.67 -13.62 10.59
C PRO A 222 -8.66 -14.68 10.06
N TRP A 223 -9.95 -14.52 10.37
CA TRP A 223 -11.03 -15.42 9.93
C TRP A 223 -11.34 -15.34 8.43
N ARG A 224 -11.00 -14.23 7.76
CA ARG A 224 -11.24 -14.04 6.32
C ARG A 224 -10.55 -15.10 5.46
N TRP A 225 -9.42 -15.61 5.94
CA TRP A 225 -8.58 -16.55 5.21
C TRP A 225 -8.95 -18.02 5.44
N GLN A 226 -10.04 -18.30 6.16
CA GLN A 226 -10.48 -19.70 6.37
C GLN A 226 -10.89 -20.40 5.08
N LEU A 227 -11.33 -19.65 4.06
CA LEU A 227 -11.74 -20.19 2.77
C LEU A 227 -11.20 -19.34 1.62
N ILE A 228 -10.30 -19.92 0.82
CA ILE A 228 -9.87 -19.36 -0.46
C ILE A 228 -10.63 -20.06 -1.58
N THR A 229 -11.46 -19.31 -2.32
CA THR A 229 -12.31 -19.83 -3.40
C THR A 229 -11.85 -19.40 -4.79
N SER A 230 -10.87 -18.50 -4.90
CA SER A 230 -10.42 -17.94 -6.17
C SER A 230 -8.92 -17.63 -6.19
N SER A 231 -8.35 -17.46 -7.38
CA SER A 231 -6.96 -17.04 -7.57
C SER A 231 -6.68 -15.65 -6.99
N ARG A 232 -7.62 -14.71 -7.14
CA ARG A 232 -7.52 -13.37 -6.53
C ARG A 232 -7.41 -13.43 -5.01
N LEU A 233 -8.17 -14.31 -4.36
CA LEU A 233 -8.08 -14.47 -2.91
C LEU A 233 -6.72 -15.06 -2.46
N LEU A 234 -5.98 -15.78 -3.33
CA LEU A 234 -4.62 -16.23 -3.02
C LEU A 234 -3.63 -15.07 -2.98
N THR A 235 -3.68 -14.17 -3.98
CA THR A 235 -2.81 -12.99 -4.01
C THR A 235 -3.15 -12.03 -2.87
N ASP A 236 -4.45 -11.81 -2.62
CA ASP A 236 -4.93 -10.97 -1.51
C ASP A 236 -4.47 -11.52 -0.14
N ALA A 237 -4.40 -12.84 0.03
CA ALA A 237 -3.91 -13.47 1.25
C ALA A 237 -2.40 -13.24 1.47
N LEU A 238 -1.61 -13.28 0.40
CA LEU A 238 -0.17 -13.01 0.49
C LEU A 238 0.09 -11.53 0.78
N ASP A 239 -0.67 -10.62 0.16
CA ASP A 239 -0.58 -9.18 0.41
C ASP A 239 -1.03 -8.85 1.85
N ALA A 240 -2.05 -9.53 2.37
CA ALA A 240 -2.44 -9.43 3.77
C ALA A 240 -1.35 -9.95 4.73
N ALA A 241 -0.66 -11.04 4.36
CA ALA A 241 0.47 -11.54 5.14
C ALA A 241 1.64 -10.55 5.17
N ARG A 242 1.96 -9.92 4.03
CA ARG A 242 2.96 -8.85 3.90
C ARG A 242 2.60 -7.65 4.78
N SER A 243 1.37 -7.15 4.68
CA SER A 243 0.89 -6.02 5.50
C SER A 243 0.91 -6.37 7.00
N SER A 244 0.38 -7.53 7.40
CA SER A 244 0.36 -7.98 8.80
C SER A 244 1.77 -8.13 9.38
N LEU A 245 2.73 -8.68 8.63
CA LEU A 245 4.14 -8.75 9.05
C LEU A 245 4.80 -7.38 9.20
N LEU A 246 4.36 -6.39 8.43
CA LEU A 246 4.83 -5.03 8.58
C LEU A 246 4.25 -4.42 9.86
N THR A 247 2.93 -4.37 9.99
CA THR A 247 2.20 -3.64 11.05
C THR A 247 2.25 -4.31 12.42
N ASN A 248 2.01 -5.62 12.46
CA ASN A 248 1.86 -6.41 13.68
C ASN A 248 3.06 -7.33 13.93
N GLY A 249 4.15 -7.16 13.16
CA GLY A 249 5.30 -8.06 13.19
C GLY A 249 6.00 -8.18 14.54
N ARG A 250 5.84 -7.21 15.45
CA ARG A 250 6.36 -7.28 16.82
C ARG A 250 5.74 -8.42 17.63
N ASP A 251 4.55 -8.88 17.25
CA ASP A 251 3.85 -9.97 17.92
C ASP A 251 4.18 -11.34 17.32
N LEU A 252 5.05 -11.41 16.30
CA LEU A 252 5.43 -12.68 15.65
C LEU A 252 6.11 -13.63 16.65
N THR A 253 5.44 -14.71 17.00
CA THR A 253 6.01 -15.77 17.83
C THR A 253 6.86 -16.74 17.02
N THR A 254 7.78 -17.44 17.69
CA THR A 254 8.56 -18.56 17.09
C THR A 254 7.69 -19.67 16.53
N THR A 255 6.54 -19.95 17.15
CA THR A 255 5.59 -20.96 16.68
C THR A 255 4.88 -20.51 15.40
N GLU A 256 4.53 -19.23 15.29
CA GLU A 256 4.00 -18.66 14.05
C GLU A 256 5.07 -18.59 12.97
N ALA A 257 6.30 -18.18 13.29
CA ALA A 257 7.40 -18.19 12.34
C ALA A 257 7.67 -19.60 11.77
N ALA A 258 7.63 -20.65 12.60
CA ALA A 258 7.75 -22.03 12.15
C ALA A 258 6.59 -22.44 11.23
N ARG A 259 5.35 -22.15 11.62
CA ARG A 259 4.16 -22.45 10.79
C ARG A 259 4.19 -21.71 9.46
N MET A 260 4.53 -20.43 9.46
CA MET A 260 4.69 -19.61 8.26
C MET A 260 5.80 -20.16 7.36
N ALA A 261 6.97 -20.51 7.90
CA ALA A 261 8.06 -21.10 7.13
C ALA A 261 7.67 -22.45 6.51
N ARG A 262 6.87 -23.25 7.22
CA ARG A 262 6.29 -24.49 6.69
C ARG A 262 5.28 -24.22 5.56
N SER A 263 4.39 -23.23 5.71
CA SER A 263 3.45 -22.86 4.66
C SER A 263 4.17 -22.32 3.42
N ALA A 264 5.17 -21.44 3.60
CA ALA A 264 6.01 -20.94 2.51
C ALA A 264 6.81 -22.05 1.79
N LEU A 265 7.29 -23.05 2.54
CA LEU A 265 7.90 -24.26 1.97
C LEU A 265 6.91 -24.98 1.03
N ILE A 266 5.68 -25.21 1.48
CA ILE A 266 4.63 -25.88 0.70
C ILE A 266 4.30 -25.06 -0.56
N CYS A 267 4.09 -23.75 -0.41
CA CYS A 267 3.84 -22.85 -1.54
C CYS A 267 4.99 -22.93 -2.56
N THR A 268 6.24 -22.76 -2.12
CA THR A 268 7.43 -22.78 -2.99
C THR A 268 7.58 -24.10 -3.72
N HIS A 269 7.29 -25.22 -3.05
CA HIS A 269 7.31 -26.55 -3.64
C HIS A 269 6.28 -26.69 -4.77
N HIS A 270 5.02 -26.27 -4.53
CA HIS A 270 3.97 -26.33 -5.54
C HIS A 270 4.21 -25.36 -6.70
N ILE A 271 4.72 -24.16 -6.43
CA ILE A 271 5.13 -23.21 -7.48
C ILE A 271 6.21 -23.82 -8.37
N GLY A 272 7.26 -24.39 -7.76
CA GLY A 272 8.34 -25.04 -8.51
C GLY A 272 7.85 -26.18 -9.40
N HIS A 273 6.84 -26.92 -8.95
CA HIS A 273 6.17 -27.93 -9.76
C HIS A 273 5.42 -27.34 -10.94
N ILE A 274 4.59 -26.33 -10.68
CA ILE A 274 3.76 -25.72 -11.72
C ILE A 274 4.66 -25.14 -12.79
N LEU A 275 5.59 -24.27 -12.39
CA LEU A 275 6.53 -23.65 -13.31
C LEU A 275 7.45 -24.68 -13.99
N GLY A 276 7.82 -25.76 -13.30
CA GLY A 276 8.60 -26.86 -13.87
C GLY A 276 7.88 -27.63 -14.97
N HIS A 277 6.56 -27.51 -15.07
CA HIS A 277 5.73 -28.13 -16.11
C HIS A 277 5.20 -27.14 -17.14
N THR A 278 5.09 -25.85 -16.81
CA THR A 278 4.50 -24.83 -17.70
C THR A 278 5.52 -23.91 -18.35
N THR A 279 6.79 -23.93 -17.94
CA THR A 279 7.83 -23.03 -18.50
C THR A 279 8.75 -23.75 -19.48
N ALA A 280 9.39 -22.99 -20.36
CA ALA A 280 10.41 -23.49 -21.29
C ALA A 280 11.76 -23.82 -20.64
N ILE A 281 11.95 -23.47 -19.35
CA ILE A 281 13.22 -23.63 -18.61
C ILE A 281 13.06 -24.52 -17.35
N PRO A 282 12.48 -25.72 -17.47
CA PRO A 282 12.01 -26.52 -16.33
C PRO A 282 13.15 -26.94 -15.38
N ASN A 283 14.33 -27.23 -15.91
CA ASN A 283 15.50 -27.63 -15.10
C ASN A 283 16.02 -26.49 -14.22
N GLN A 284 16.01 -25.25 -14.72
CA GLN A 284 16.44 -24.08 -13.96
C GLN A 284 15.45 -23.77 -12.85
N VAL A 285 14.15 -23.75 -13.18
CA VAL A 285 13.07 -23.59 -12.21
C VAL A 285 13.14 -24.63 -11.11
N ALA A 286 13.28 -25.92 -11.45
CA ALA A 286 13.37 -27.00 -10.46
C ALA A 286 14.60 -26.87 -9.55
N LYS A 287 15.73 -26.35 -10.07
CA LYS A 287 16.92 -26.07 -9.26
C LYS A 287 16.68 -24.92 -8.28
N ARG A 288 16.15 -23.78 -8.76
CA ARG A 288 15.89 -22.60 -7.92
C ARG A 288 14.82 -22.87 -6.86
N ALA A 289 13.73 -23.55 -7.22
CA ALA A 289 12.69 -23.96 -6.28
C ALA A 289 13.22 -24.93 -5.21
N ARG A 290 14.09 -25.88 -5.55
CA ARG A 290 14.77 -26.76 -4.57
C ARG A 290 15.67 -25.99 -3.61
N ASN A 291 16.40 -24.98 -4.11
CA ASN A 291 17.21 -24.13 -3.27
C ASN A 291 16.35 -23.32 -2.29
N ALA A 292 15.30 -22.66 -2.77
CA ALA A 292 14.39 -21.86 -1.94
C ALA A 292 13.65 -22.73 -0.90
N THR A 293 13.08 -23.87 -1.30
CA THR A 293 12.46 -24.83 -0.37
C THR A 293 13.43 -25.33 0.71
N THR A 294 14.70 -25.53 0.37
CA THR A 294 15.71 -25.94 1.37
C THR A 294 15.90 -24.87 2.44
N GLN A 295 15.93 -23.58 2.07
CA GLN A 295 16.07 -22.51 3.04
C GLN A 295 14.83 -22.38 3.94
N TRP A 296 13.62 -22.51 3.38
CA TRP A 296 12.38 -22.56 4.18
C TRP A 296 12.34 -23.73 5.15
N ARG A 297 12.82 -24.91 4.73
CA ARG A 297 12.93 -26.09 5.59
C ARG A 297 13.88 -25.84 6.77
N ILE A 298 15.04 -25.24 6.52
CA ILE A 298 16.00 -24.88 7.58
C ILE A 298 15.36 -23.85 8.52
N ALA A 299 14.74 -22.78 7.99
CA ALA A 299 14.08 -21.77 8.81
C ALA A 299 12.99 -22.38 9.72
N ASN A 300 12.14 -23.27 9.19
CA ASN A 300 11.14 -23.99 9.98
C ASN A 300 11.78 -24.84 11.11
N GLY A 301 12.82 -25.60 10.78
CA GLY A 301 13.56 -26.41 11.75
C GLY A 301 14.18 -25.55 12.85
N THR A 302 14.86 -24.48 12.50
CA THR A 302 15.53 -23.58 13.45
C THR A 302 14.52 -22.80 14.31
N ALA A 303 13.41 -22.33 13.74
CA ALA A 303 12.35 -21.66 14.51
C ALA A 303 11.73 -22.59 15.56
N SER A 304 11.62 -23.89 15.24
CA SER A 304 11.10 -24.91 16.16
C SER A 304 12.02 -25.21 17.36
N LEU A 305 13.29 -24.79 17.31
CA LEU A 305 14.24 -24.91 18.41
C LEU A 305 14.12 -23.76 19.44
N LEU A 306 13.38 -22.71 19.10
CA LEU A 306 13.19 -21.52 19.91
C LEU A 306 11.80 -21.50 20.53
N ARG A 307 11.62 -20.67 21.56
CA ARG A 307 10.31 -20.34 22.15
C ARG A 307 10.14 -18.84 22.24
N SER A 308 8.88 -18.42 22.35
CA SER A 308 8.52 -17.04 22.65
C SER A 308 7.68 -17.04 23.94
N PRO A 309 7.80 -16.04 24.81
CA PRO A 309 6.92 -15.89 25.96
C PRO A 309 5.48 -15.76 25.43
N ALA A 310 4.57 -16.57 25.96
CA ALA A 310 3.26 -16.78 25.37
C ALA A 310 2.43 -15.48 25.31
N LYS A 311 2.20 -14.99 24.10
CA LYS A 311 1.03 -14.20 23.73
C LYS A 311 0.49 -14.80 22.45
N GLN A 312 -0.45 -15.73 22.54
CA GLN A 312 -1.23 -16.11 21.38
C GLN A 312 -2.42 -15.14 21.31
N PRO A 313 -2.50 -14.27 20.28
CA PRO A 313 -3.68 -13.44 20.09
C PRO A 313 -4.91 -14.34 19.87
N VAL A 314 -6.03 -13.97 20.49
CA VAL A 314 -7.33 -14.64 20.28
C VAL A 314 -7.70 -14.50 18.80
N GLY A 315 -7.73 -15.61 18.06
CA GLY A 315 -7.99 -15.63 16.60
C GLY A 315 -6.75 -15.91 15.72
N GLY A 316 -5.55 -15.92 16.30
CA GLY A 316 -4.29 -16.21 15.60
C GLY A 316 -3.77 -15.06 14.74
N TYR A 317 -2.49 -15.13 14.39
CA TYR A 317 -1.81 -14.11 13.60
C TYR A 317 -2.24 -14.14 12.13
N THR A 318 -2.69 -13.00 11.59
CA THR A 318 -3.22 -12.89 10.21
C THR A 318 -2.24 -13.39 9.17
N ALA A 319 -0.95 -13.05 9.27
CA ALA A 319 0.04 -13.52 8.29
C ALA A 319 0.21 -15.05 8.30
N ASP A 320 0.12 -15.70 9.46
CA ASP A 320 0.14 -17.17 9.55
C ASP A 320 -1.11 -17.78 8.92
N ASN A 321 -2.29 -17.26 9.28
CA ASN A 321 -3.57 -17.75 8.75
C ASN A 321 -3.67 -17.59 7.24
N ALA A 322 -3.28 -16.43 6.70
CA ALA A 322 -3.33 -16.14 5.28
C ALA A 322 -2.36 -17.02 4.48
N LEU A 323 -1.11 -17.13 4.92
CA LEU A 323 -0.11 -17.96 4.23
C LEU A 323 -0.44 -19.46 4.30
N ARG A 324 -0.96 -19.93 5.44
CA ARG A 324 -1.46 -21.29 5.61
C ARG A 324 -2.64 -21.58 4.68
N ALA A 325 -3.59 -20.66 4.55
CA ALA A 325 -4.72 -20.81 3.64
C ALA A 325 -4.29 -21.00 2.18
N VAL A 326 -3.26 -20.27 1.74
CA VAL A 326 -2.64 -20.43 0.41
C VAL A 326 -2.03 -21.83 0.27
N ALA A 327 -1.24 -22.27 1.25
CA ALA A 327 -0.62 -23.59 1.25
C ALA A 327 -1.66 -24.74 1.25
N ASP A 328 -2.73 -24.60 2.03
CA ASP A 328 -3.81 -25.58 2.12
C ASP A 328 -4.61 -25.63 0.81
N TRP A 329 -4.88 -24.48 0.19
CA TRP A 329 -5.52 -24.44 -1.12
C TRP A 329 -4.66 -25.14 -2.18
N LEU A 330 -3.36 -24.83 -2.26
CA LEU A 330 -2.44 -25.48 -3.21
C LEU A 330 -2.38 -26.99 -2.99
N SER A 331 -2.31 -27.43 -1.73
CA SER A 331 -2.26 -28.85 -1.36
C SER A 331 -3.56 -29.59 -1.71
N ARG A 332 -4.73 -28.96 -1.52
CA ARG A 332 -6.02 -29.54 -1.91
C ARG A 332 -6.18 -29.63 -3.42
N THR A 333 -5.73 -28.61 -4.16
CA THR A 333 -5.92 -28.54 -5.61
C THR A 333 -4.93 -29.41 -6.38
N ILE A 334 -3.66 -29.45 -5.97
CA ILE A 334 -2.58 -30.16 -6.68
C ILE A 334 -2.32 -31.55 -6.08
N GLY A 335 -2.55 -31.71 -4.78
CA GLY A 335 -2.20 -32.89 -4.00
C GLY A 335 -1.15 -32.57 -2.93
N PRO A 336 -0.89 -33.49 -1.98
CA PRO A 336 0.09 -33.25 -0.93
C PRO A 336 1.50 -33.12 -1.53
N PRO A 337 2.42 -32.37 -0.90
CA PRO A 337 3.77 -32.10 -1.41
C PRO A 337 4.68 -33.36 -1.55
N THR A 338 4.19 -34.53 -1.17
CA THR A 338 4.88 -35.82 -1.35
C THR A 338 4.35 -36.63 -2.54
N ARG A 339 3.21 -36.25 -3.14
CA ARG A 339 2.59 -36.97 -4.27
C ARG A 339 2.41 -36.04 -5.46
N TRP A 340 3.39 -36.06 -6.36
CA TRP A 340 3.32 -35.35 -7.64
C TRP A 340 2.21 -35.94 -8.52
N ARG A 341 1.35 -35.08 -9.08
CA ARG A 341 0.39 -35.48 -10.12
C ARG A 341 0.96 -35.12 -11.50
N PRO A 342 1.03 -36.08 -12.44
CA PRO A 342 1.40 -35.76 -13.81
C PRO A 342 0.41 -34.77 -14.43
N VAL A 343 0.87 -33.90 -15.33
CA VAL A 343 0.12 -32.78 -15.93
C VAL A 343 -1.21 -33.23 -16.53
N ALA A 344 -1.25 -34.39 -17.22
CA ALA A 344 -2.46 -34.97 -17.79
C ALA A 344 -3.54 -35.36 -16.76
N LYS A 345 -3.22 -35.38 -15.45
CA LYS A 345 -4.14 -35.66 -14.35
C LYS A 345 -4.50 -34.42 -13.53
N TRP A 346 -4.07 -33.24 -13.97
CA TRP A 346 -4.61 -32.00 -13.42
C TRP A 346 -6.07 -31.88 -13.89
N PRO A 347 -6.98 -31.33 -13.08
CA PRO A 347 -8.38 -31.17 -13.48
C PRO A 347 -8.47 -30.55 -14.88
N ALA A 348 -9.44 -30.96 -15.70
CA ALA A 348 -9.65 -30.54 -17.08
C ALA A 348 -10.09 -29.06 -17.23
N LEU A 349 -9.35 -28.15 -16.62
CA LEU A 349 -9.31 -26.73 -16.87
C LEU A 349 -8.07 -26.52 -17.75
N SER A 350 -8.27 -26.05 -18.99
CA SER A 350 -7.24 -25.88 -20.02
C SER A 350 -5.83 -25.61 -19.45
N PRO A 351 -4.82 -26.46 -19.74
CA PRO A 351 -3.44 -26.06 -19.51
C PRO A 351 -3.13 -24.87 -20.43
N ASP A 352 -2.47 -23.84 -19.92
CA ASP A 352 -1.26 -23.26 -20.57
C ASP A 352 -0.87 -21.87 -20.09
N ARG A 353 -1.74 -21.09 -19.43
CA ARG A 353 -1.32 -19.77 -18.91
C ARG A 353 -1.80 -19.44 -17.51
N SER A 354 -3.04 -19.76 -17.14
CA SER A 354 -3.62 -19.37 -15.84
C SER A 354 -2.84 -19.93 -14.64
N TRP A 355 -2.42 -21.18 -14.70
CA TRP A 355 -1.58 -21.81 -13.66
C TRP A 355 -0.18 -21.22 -13.59
N GLN A 356 0.44 -20.95 -14.75
CA GLN A 356 1.73 -20.29 -14.81
C GLN A 356 1.63 -18.88 -14.21
N THR A 357 0.65 -18.08 -14.64
CA THR A 357 0.38 -16.75 -14.10
C THR A 357 0.18 -16.82 -12.59
N LEU A 358 -0.68 -17.72 -12.09
CA LEU A 358 -0.90 -17.86 -10.66
C LEU A 358 0.39 -18.23 -9.91
N ALA A 359 1.16 -19.20 -10.41
CA ALA A 359 2.41 -19.62 -9.78
C ALA A 359 3.44 -18.48 -9.79
N SER A 360 3.52 -17.71 -10.87
CA SER A 360 4.38 -16.54 -10.98
C SER A 360 3.97 -15.44 -10.00
N GLU A 361 2.68 -15.11 -9.90
CA GLU A 361 2.14 -14.12 -8.95
C GLU A 361 2.43 -14.49 -7.48
N ILE A 362 2.38 -15.78 -7.14
CA ILE A 362 2.76 -16.25 -5.79
C ILE A 362 4.30 -16.18 -5.63
N ALA A 363 5.06 -16.59 -6.65
CA ALA A 363 6.52 -16.64 -6.62
C ALA A 363 7.13 -15.26 -6.33
N VAL A 364 6.58 -14.19 -6.89
CA VAL A 364 7.09 -12.82 -6.71
C VAL A 364 6.78 -12.22 -5.34
N ARG A 365 5.80 -12.76 -4.59
CA ARG A 365 5.39 -12.26 -3.25
C ARG A 365 6.10 -12.94 -2.08
N LEU A 366 6.44 -14.23 -2.21
CA LEU A 366 7.09 -15.00 -1.14
C LEU A 366 8.44 -14.45 -0.65
N PRO A 367 9.32 -13.88 -1.51
CA PRO A 367 10.60 -13.35 -1.06
C PRO A 367 10.44 -12.26 0.00
N GLU A 368 9.56 -11.28 -0.24
CA GLU A 368 9.39 -10.17 0.72
C GLU A 368 8.82 -10.65 2.05
N ILE A 369 7.96 -11.68 2.07
CA ILE A 369 7.51 -12.33 3.31
C ILE A 369 8.71 -12.89 4.09
N ALA A 370 9.68 -13.53 3.41
CA ALA A 370 10.89 -14.03 4.06
C ALA A 370 11.75 -12.90 4.67
N LEU A 371 11.91 -11.81 3.93
CA LEU A 371 12.64 -10.62 4.36
C LEU A 371 11.98 -9.99 5.60
N LEU A 372 10.66 -9.77 5.55
CA LEU A 372 9.87 -9.26 6.65
C LEU A 372 9.96 -10.17 7.88
N MET A 373 9.80 -11.49 7.71
CA MET A 373 9.98 -12.44 8.81
C MET A 373 11.38 -12.37 9.44
N SER A 374 12.44 -12.25 8.63
CA SER A 374 13.82 -12.12 9.10
C SER A 374 13.99 -10.90 10.01
N GLU A 375 13.43 -9.77 9.58
CA GLU A 375 13.46 -8.51 10.31
C GLU A 375 12.63 -8.56 11.60
N GLN A 376 11.45 -9.18 11.58
CA GLN A 376 10.63 -9.33 12.78
C GLN A 376 11.26 -10.28 13.80
N VAL A 377 11.88 -11.38 13.35
CA VAL A 377 12.67 -12.28 14.22
C VAL A 377 13.82 -11.51 14.87
N ARG A 378 14.52 -10.65 14.11
CA ARG A 378 15.59 -9.80 14.63
C ARG A 378 15.07 -8.88 15.75
N ARG A 379 13.94 -8.21 15.53
CA ARG A 379 13.30 -7.32 16.52
C ARG A 379 12.86 -8.08 17.77
N ALA A 380 12.20 -9.22 17.61
CA ALA A 380 11.81 -10.08 18.71
C ALA A 380 13.03 -10.54 19.53
N HIS A 381 14.15 -10.84 18.86
CA HIS A 381 15.40 -11.20 19.52
C HIS A 381 15.98 -10.02 20.32
N GLU A 382 16.10 -8.84 19.72
CA GLU A 382 16.62 -7.63 20.38
C GLU A 382 15.76 -7.19 21.57
N ALA A 383 14.44 -7.40 21.50
CA ALA A 383 13.53 -7.16 22.61
C ALA A 383 13.58 -8.24 23.71
N GLY A 384 14.40 -9.29 23.55
CA GLY A 384 14.48 -10.41 24.50
C GLY A 384 13.27 -11.35 24.47
N GLY A 385 12.46 -11.30 23.41
CA GLY A 385 11.25 -12.11 23.19
C GLY A 385 11.53 -13.52 22.63
N LEU A 386 12.79 -13.90 22.45
CA LEU A 386 13.19 -15.25 22.03
C LEU A 386 13.88 -15.98 23.18
N LEU A 387 13.42 -17.19 23.44
CA LEU A 387 13.92 -18.09 24.46
C LEU A 387 14.56 -19.31 23.80
N ARG A 388 15.62 -19.83 24.40
CA ARG A 388 16.33 -21.05 23.99
C ARG A 388 16.39 -22.02 25.16
N PRO A 389 16.48 -23.34 24.91
CA PRO A 389 16.73 -24.29 25.98
C PRO A 389 18.15 -24.06 26.52
N GLU A 390 18.29 -24.03 27.84
CA GLU A 390 19.60 -24.21 28.48
C GLU A 390 20.12 -25.62 28.14
N ALA A 391 21.43 -25.73 27.88
CA ALA A 391 22.06 -26.87 27.22
C ALA A 391 21.49 -28.24 27.62
N LEU A 392 21.22 -29.11 26.64
CA LEU A 392 20.91 -30.53 26.86
C LEU A 392 22.17 -31.25 27.40
N TYR A 393 22.48 -31.10 28.68
CA TYR A 393 23.45 -31.97 29.34
C TYR A 393 22.81 -33.34 29.54
N ARG A 394 23.05 -34.27 28.60
CA ARG A 394 22.91 -35.70 28.88
C ARG A 394 24.07 -36.12 29.79
N GLN A 395 23.84 -36.15 31.10
CA GLN A 395 24.61 -37.06 31.95
C GLN A 395 24.00 -38.47 31.79
N PRO A 396 24.77 -39.48 31.36
CA PRO A 396 24.29 -40.86 31.30
C PRO A 396 23.74 -41.29 32.67
N GLY A 397 22.51 -41.79 32.71
CA GLY A 397 21.87 -42.30 33.93
C GLY A 397 21.00 -41.32 34.73
N LYS A 398 20.83 -40.05 34.30
CA LYS A 398 19.89 -39.11 34.93
C LYS A 398 18.65 -38.87 34.06
N VAL A 399 17.49 -38.82 34.72
CA VAL A 399 16.23 -38.38 34.10
C VAL A 399 16.40 -36.94 33.62
N LEU A 400 16.08 -36.68 32.36
CA LEU A 400 16.09 -35.34 31.75
C LEU A 400 15.21 -34.40 32.58
N HIS A 401 15.82 -33.58 33.43
CA HIS A 401 15.12 -32.47 34.07
C HIS A 401 14.85 -31.39 33.03
N LEU A 402 13.61 -30.88 33.06
CA LEU A 402 13.03 -29.86 32.19
C LEU A 402 14.05 -28.80 31.75
N ALA A 403 14.16 -28.60 30.43
CA ALA A 403 14.91 -27.49 29.85
C ALA A 403 14.41 -26.17 30.44
N GLN A 404 15.24 -25.52 31.26
CA GLN A 404 14.98 -24.14 31.65
C GLN A 404 15.10 -23.29 30.39
N TRP A 405 14.04 -22.56 30.06
CA TRP A 405 14.02 -21.65 28.93
C TRP A 405 14.62 -20.33 29.37
N GLN A 406 15.77 -19.98 28.80
CA GLN A 406 16.43 -18.70 29.06
C GLN A 406 16.32 -17.78 27.86
N ARG A 407 16.39 -16.46 28.10
CA ARG A 407 16.47 -15.48 27.01
C ARG A 407 17.69 -15.80 26.13
N ALA A 408 17.48 -15.81 24.82
CA ALA A 408 18.57 -15.99 23.88
C ALA A 408 19.53 -14.78 23.96
N PRO A 409 20.84 -14.99 24.17
CA PRO A 409 21.80 -13.89 24.20
C PRO A 409 21.85 -13.17 22.85
N ALA A 410 22.33 -11.92 22.82
CA ALA A 410 22.33 -11.08 21.62
C ALA A 410 23.06 -11.71 20.42
N ASP A 411 24.04 -12.57 20.68
CA ASP A 411 24.85 -13.29 19.69
C ASP A 411 24.46 -14.76 19.53
N ASP A 412 23.25 -15.15 19.97
CA ASP A 412 22.80 -16.54 19.93
C ASP A 412 22.88 -17.13 18.50
N PRO A 413 23.57 -18.29 18.32
CA PRO A 413 23.78 -18.87 17.01
C PRO A 413 22.49 -19.39 16.37
N VAL A 414 21.50 -19.84 17.15
CA VAL A 414 20.21 -20.35 16.63
C VAL A 414 19.38 -19.19 16.09
N CYS A 415 19.29 -18.08 16.83
CA CYS A 415 18.65 -16.85 16.36
C CYS A 415 19.34 -16.33 15.08
N ARG A 416 20.68 -16.27 15.07
CA ARG A 416 21.45 -15.85 13.89
C ARG A 416 21.19 -16.77 12.70
N TRP A 417 21.15 -18.08 12.91
CA TRP A 417 20.90 -19.06 11.86
C TRP A 417 19.49 -18.93 11.28
N LEU A 418 18.47 -18.74 12.12
CA LEU A 418 17.09 -18.52 11.67
C LEU A 418 17.01 -17.30 10.74
N ARG A 419 17.54 -16.16 11.17
CA ARG A 419 17.58 -14.93 10.34
C ARG A 419 18.34 -15.17 9.03
N ASN A 420 19.50 -15.81 9.08
CA ASN A 420 20.31 -16.09 7.89
C ASN A 420 19.59 -17.02 6.91
N SER A 421 18.85 -18.01 7.41
CA SER A 421 18.05 -18.91 6.58
C SER A 421 16.87 -18.19 5.94
N LEU A 422 16.20 -17.28 6.65
CA LEU A 422 15.15 -16.43 6.06
C LEU A 422 15.72 -15.47 5.01
N GLN A 423 16.88 -14.87 5.26
CA GLN A 423 17.58 -14.05 4.26
C GLN A 423 17.99 -14.84 3.02
N ARG A 424 18.46 -16.09 3.20
CA ARG A 424 18.76 -16.99 2.09
C ARG A 424 17.49 -17.44 1.36
N ALA A 425 16.37 -17.59 2.06
CA ALA A 425 15.07 -17.87 1.45
C ALA A 425 14.57 -16.69 0.62
N PHE A 426 14.77 -15.44 1.08
CA PHE A 426 14.58 -14.24 0.28
C PHE A 426 15.44 -14.29 -0.99
N ASN A 427 16.76 -14.43 -0.87
CA ASN A 427 17.66 -14.44 -2.03
C ASN A 427 17.29 -15.54 -3.04
N ALA A 428 17.11 -16.78 -2.58
CA ALA A 428 16.76 -17.92 -3.45
C ALA A 428 15.34 -17.81 -4.03
N GLY A 429 14.43 -17.18 -3.30
CA GLY A 429 13.07 -16.88 -3.76
C GLY A 429 13.08 -15.82 -4.86
N THR A 430 13.88 -14.75 -4.71
CA THR A 430 14.05 -13.73 -5.75
C THR A 430 14.62 -14.35 -7.03
N GLU A 431 15.65 -15.19 -6.93
CA GLU A 431 16.18 -15.91 -8.10
C GLU A 431 15.13 -16.80 -8.80
N LEU A 432 14.16 -17.34 -8.05
CA LEU A 432 13.05 -18.10 -8.64
C LEU A 432 12.02 -17.15 -9.28
N ALA A 433 11.70 -16.04 -8.62
CA ALA A 433 10.78 -15.01 -9.11
C ALA A 433 11.29 -14.38 -10.42
N ASP A 434 12.60 -14.11 -10.53
CA ASP A 434 13.22 -13.55 -11.73
C ASP A 434 13.01 -14.43 -12.98
N LEU A 435 12.92 -15.76 -12.81
CA LEU A 435 12.65 -16.70 -13.91
C LEU A 435 11.22 -16.62 -14.46
N THR A 436 10.31 -15.96 -13.73
CA THR A 436 8.91 -15.85 -14.13
C THR A 436 8.65 -14.71 -15.11
N GLY A 437 9.55 -13.71 -15.16
CA GLY A 437 9.35 -12.47 -15.91
C GLY A 437 8.22 -11.57 -15.37
N VAL A 438 7.58 -11.95 -14.27
CA VAL A 438 6.57 -11.12 -13.60
C VAL A 438 7.28 -10.15 -12.67
N GLU A 439 6.96 -8.87 -12.78
CA GLU A 439 7.51 -7.85 -11.90
C GLU A 439 7.01 -8.07 -10.46
N PRO A 440 7.89 -7.94 -9.45
CA PRO A 440 7.46 -8.03 -8.07
C PRO A 440 6.51 -6.89 -7.70
N PRO A 441 5.61 -7.11 -6.73
CA PRO A 441 4.80 -6.02 -6.20
C PRO A 441 5.72 -4.97 -5.58
N VAL A 442 5.27 -3.72 -5.65
CA VAL A 442 5.95 -2.59 -5.03
C VAL A 442 6.13 -2.87 -3.54
N GLY A 443 7.35 -2.74 -3.03
CA GLY A 443 7.64 -3.13 -1.66
C GLY A 443 8.81 -2.42 -1.00
N ILE A 444 9.22 -2.93 0.16
CA ILE A 444 10.27 -2.35 1.01
C ILE A 444 11.61 -2.31 0.29
N MET A 445 11.89 -3.29 -0.58
CA MET A 445 13.12 -3.29 -1.36
C MET A 445 13.17 -2.16 -2.38
N ASP A 446 12.03 -1.76 -2.93
CA ASP A 446 11.94 -0.59 -3.81
C ASP A 446 12.15 0.69 -3.03
N ALA A 447 11.58 0.78 -1.81
CA ALA A 447 11.84 1.89 -0.89
C ALA A 447 13.34 2.04 -0.60
N VAL A 448 14.01 0.95 -0.21
CA VAL A 448 15.45 0.93 0.07
C VAL A 448 16.26 1.33 -1.17
N ARG A 449 15.89 0.83 -2.36
CA ARG A 449 16.57 1.18 -3.61
C ARG A 449 16.42 2.66 -3.91
N THR A 450 15.22 3.23 -3.77
CA THR A 450 14.95 4.64 -4.03
C THR A 450 15.73 5.55 -3.07
N LEU A 451 15.72 5.27 -1.77
CA LEU A 451 16.49 6.07 -0.79
C LEU A 451 18.00 6.01 -1.08
N ARG A 452 18.53 4.84 -1.46
CA ARG A 452 19.94 4.71 -1.86
C ARG A 452 20.29 5.50 -3.12
N GLN A 453 19.39 5.53 -4.09
CA GLN A 453 19.56 6.35 -5.30
C GLN A 453 19.56 7.85 -4.98
N GLN A 454 18.88 8.27 -3.91
CA GLN A 454 18.87 9.64 -3.39
C GLN A 454 20.11 9.96 -2.54
N GLY A 455 21.07 9.02 -2.40
CA GLY A 455 22.29 9.20 -1.62
C GLY A 455 22.13 8.88 -0.13
N GLU A 456 20.97 8.36 0.29
CA GLU A 456 20.77 7.93 1.67
C GLU A 456 21.31 6.51 1.90
N HIS A 457 22.04 6.32 3.01
CA HIS A 457 22.44 4.98 3.46
C HIS A 457 21.26 4.30 4.16
N ALA A 458 20.26 3.87 3.37
CA ALA A 458 19.10 3.19 3.90
C ALA A 458 19.26 1.65 3.90
N THR A 459 18.89 1.05 5.02
CA THR A 459 18.71 -0.39 5.22
C THR A 459 17.22 -0.73 5.33
N VAL A 460 16.87 -1.99 5.09
CA VAL A 460 15.50 -2.50 5.30
C VAL A 460 15.01 -2.20 6.72
N ARG A 461 15.89 -2.32 7.70
CA ARG A 461 15.63 -1.97 9.10
C ARG A 461 15.23 -0.50 9.24
N GLU A 462 16.06 0.42 8.75
CA GLU A 462 15.82 1.86 8.89
C GLU A 462 14.55 2.28 8.17
N VAL A 463 14.26 1.69 7.01
CA VAL A 463 13.02 1.93 6.28
C VAL A 463 11.81 1.49 7.07
N ILE A 464 11.83 0.28 7.65
CA ILE A 464 10.72 -0.22 8.46
C ILE A 464 10.62 0.57 9.78
N ASP A 465 11.74 0.86 10.46
CA ASP A 465 11.75 1.64 11.70
C ASP A 465 11.28 3.09 11.49
N GLY A 466 11.70 3.75 10.41
CA GLY A 466 11.26 5.09 10.01
C GLY A 466 9.79 5.11 9.58
N SER A 467 9.27 3.99 9.06
CA SER A 467 7.85 3.80 8.79
C SER A 467 7.01 3.73 10.07
N PHE A 468 7.59 3.38 11.22
CA PHE A 468 6.92 3.30 12.52
C PHE A 468 7.33 4.40 13.51
N ALA A 469 8.17 5.36 13.09
CA ALA A 469 8.62 6.42 13.97
C ALA A 469 7.45 7.32 14.35
N ALA A 470 7.03 7.24 15.62
CA ALA A 470 6.24 8.30 16.24
C ALA A 470 6.96 9.64 16.03
N ALA A 471 6.18 10.71 15.90
CA ALA A 471 6.65 12.07 15.61
C ALA A 471 8.00 12.37 16.29
N PRO A 472 8.95 13.02 15.59
CA PRO A 472 10.19 13.44 16.24
C PRO A 472 9.81 14.21 17.50
N THR A 473 10.13 13.65 18.66
CA THR A 473 10.01 14.38 19.91
C THR A 473 10.75 15.69 19.67
N PRO A 474 10.10 16.87 19.72
CA PRO A 474 10.77 18.11 19.43
C PRO A 474 11.99 18.15 20.34
N ARG A 475 13.18 18.25 19.74
CA ARG A 475 14.42 18.49 20.48
C ARG A 475 14.09 19.63 21.44
N ARG A 476 14.08 19.34 22.75
CA ARG A 476 14.03 20.39 23.77
C ARG A 476 15.19 21.31 23.44
N GLN A 477 14.88 22.49 22.92
CA GLN A 477 15.82 23.59 22.94
C GLN A 477 16.27 23.73 24.40
N PRO A 478 17.58 23.84 24.67
CA PRO A 478 18.02 24.16 26.01
C PRO A 478 17.36 25.48 26.41
N SER A 479 16.50 25.42 27.42
CA SER A 479 15.89 26.59 28.02
C SER A 479 17.01 27.56 28.40
N SER A 480 17.03 28.71 27.74
CA SER A 480 17.77 29.87 28.22
C SER A 480 17.41 30.08 29.69
N GLN A 481 18.46 30.28 30.50
CA GLN A 481 18.35 30.57 31.93
C GLN A 481 17.36 31.71 32.18
N PRO A 482 16.55 31.64 33.26
CA PRO A 482 15.73 32.77 33.66
C PRO A 482 16.63 33.86 34.24
N THR A 483 16.64 35.02 33.59
CA THR A 483 17.15 36.26 34.18
C THR A 483 16.31 36.60 35.41
N ALA A 484 17.03 36.85 36.50
CA ALA A 484 16.48 37.28 37.76
C ALA A 484 15.71 38.61 37.63
N GLY A 485 14.65 38.73 38.42
CA GLY A 485 14.18 40.01 38.92
C GLY A 485 12.91 40.53 38.29
N THR A 486 11.76 40.16 38.85
CA THR A 486 10.66 41.12 38.97
C THR A 486 9.90 40.83 40.26
N ARG A 487 9.86 41.86 41.12
CA ARG A 487 9.29 41.86 42.47
C ARG A 487 7.78 41.65 42.41
N TRP A 488 7.28 40.83 43.32
CA TRP A 488 5.85 40.79 43.66
C TRP A 488 5.50 41.98 44.58
N PRO A 489 4.42 42.73 44.33
CA PRO A 489 3.89 43.66 45.31
C PRO A 489 3.07 42.90 46.37
N GLU A 490 3.29 43.30 47.62
CA GLU A 490 2.58 42.86 48.82
C GLU A 490 1.06 43.04 48.68
N CYS A 491 0.30 41.97 48.93
CA CYS A 491 -1.10 42.09 49.33
C CYS A 491 -1.16 42.03 50.86
N ARG A 492 -1.39 43.20 51.47
CA ARG A 492 -1.95 43.32 52.81
C ARG A 492 -3.47 43.21 52.71
N ASP A 493 -4.06 42.28 53.46
CA ASP A 493 -5.39 42.43 54.06
C ASP A 493 -5.43 41.51 55.30
N ARG A 494 -5.50 42.08 56.51
CA ARG A 494 -6.70 42.51 57.25
C ARG A 494 -7.58 41.34 57.70
N HIS A 495 -7.26 40.82 58.88
CA HIS A 495 -8.25 40.34 59.85
C HIS A 495 -7.84 40.74 61.27
N ARG A 496 -8.27 41.94 61.68
CA ARG A 496 -9.06 42.26 62.88
C ARG A 496 -9.17 43.77 63.04
#